data_AF-A0A959L6D2-F1
#
_entry.id   AF-A0A959L6D2-F1
#
_cell.length_a   1.000
_cell.length_b   1.000
_cell.length_c   1.000
_cell.angle_alpha   90.00
_cell.angle_beta   90.00
_cell.angle_gamma   90.00
#
_symmetry.space_group_name_H-M   'P 1'
#
loop_
_entity.id
_entity.type
_entity.pdbx_description
1 polymer ?
#
loop_
_entity_poly.entity_id
_entity_poly.type
_entity_poly.pdbx_seq_one_letter_code
_entity_poly.pdbx_strand_id
1 'polypeptide(L)' 'SIAIGTAEVIGSTFMQLVDARGSAITPVRMISSSKENLYFSVSDGVYYLRVWNNEGVGVKKIAVLN' A
#
# COMPACT_ATOMS: atom_id res chain seq x y z
N SER A 1 -2.61 15.48 -6.70
CA SER A 1 -3.56 14.41 -6.36
C SER A 1 -3.30 13.81 -4.98
N ILE A 2 -4.35 13.53 -4.23
CA ILE A 2 -4.31 12.58 -3.10
C ILE A 2 -4.74 11.22 -3.64
N ALA A 3 -3.95 10.18 -3.41
CA ALA A 3 -4.30 8.82 -3.80
C ALA A 3 -4.79 8.05 -2.57
N ILE A 4 -5.99 7.46 -2.67
CA ILE A 4 -6.56 6.63 -1.61
C ILE A 4 -6.38 5.16 -1.97
N GLY A 5 -5.64 4.44 -1.13
CA GLY A 5 -5.48 2.99 -1.23
C GLY A 5 -6.28 2.30 -0.12
N THR A 6 -7.28 1.51 -0.49
CA THR A 6 -7.95 0.61 0.45
C THR A 6 -7.33 -0.78 0.38
N ALA A 7 -7.02 -1.37 1.53
CA ALA A 7 -6.65 -2.77 1.66
C ALA A 7 -7.48 -3.37 2.80
N GLU A 8 -8.12 -4.51 2.54
CA GLU A 8 -8.68 -5.34 3.60
C GLU A 8 -7.59 -6.29 4.07
N VAL A 9 -7.41 -6.36 5.38
CA VAL A 9 -6.22 -6.94 6.00
C VAL A 9 -6.68 -7.86 7.12
N ILE A 10 -6.26 -9.12 7.12
CA ILE A 10 -6.60 -10.08 8.18
C ILE A 10 -5.36 -10.30 9.06
N GLY A 11 -5.46 -9.97 10.35
CA GLY A 11 -4.38 -10.13 11.32
C GLY A 11 -3.21 -9.14 11.16
N SER A 12 -2.12 -9.37 11.90
CA SER A 12 -0.91 -8.54 11.84
C SER A 12 -0.28 -8.60 10.45
N THR A 13 -0.40 -7.50 9.71
CA THR A 13 0.04 -7.43 8.32
C THR A 13 0.90 -6.21 8.10
N PHE A 14 1.98 -6.40 7.36
CA PHE A 14 2.88 -5.35 6.95
C PHE A 14 2.48 -4.78 5.62
N MET A 15 2.80 -3.51 5.42
CA MET A 15 2.59 -2.88 4.14
C MET A 15 3.55 -1.76 3.84
N GLN A 16 3.70 -1.49 2.54
CA GLN A 16 4.56 -0.45 2.02
C GLN A 16 4.08 -0.02 0.64
N LEU A 17 4.07 1.29 0.41
CA LEU A 17 3.90 1.84 -0.94
C LEU A 17 5.26 1.82 -1.65
N VAL A 18 5.26 1.32 -2.88
CA VAL A 18 6.44 1.30 -3.75
C VAL A 18 6.13 1.94 -5.10
N ASP A 19 7.15 2.48 -5.77
CA ASP A 19 7.04 3.01 -7.13
C ASP A 19 6.93 1.90 -8.19
N ALA A 20 6.84 2.30 -9.46
CA ALA A 20 6.77 1.39 -10.59
C ALA A 20 7.98 0.44 -10.73
N ARG A 21 9.13 0.79 -10.13
CA ARG A 21 10.37 0.01 -10.11
C ARG A 21 10.48 -0.87 -8.86
N GLY A 22 9.52 -0.77 -7.95
CA GLY A 22 9.51 -1.48 -6.68
C GLY A 22 10.33 -0.82 -5.57
N SER A 23 10.77 0.42 -5.76
CA SER A 23 11.47 1.22 -4.74
C SER A 23 10.50 1.68 -3.68
N ALA A 24 10.89 1.57 -2.40
CA ALA A 24 10.08 2.05 -1.29
C ALA A 24 9.85 3.56 -1.35
N ILE A 25 8.57 3.97 -1.32
CA ILE A 25 8.14 5.36 -1.19
C ILE A 25 7.80 5.69 0.27
N THR A 26 7.32 4.70 1.02
CA THR A 26 7.00 4.85 2.44
C THR A 26 7.79 3.86 3.30
N PRO A 27 7.95 4.15 4.61
CA PRO A 27 8.35 3.13 5.58
C PRO A 27 7.35 1.96 5.59
N VAL A 28 7.81 0.80 6.05
CA VAL A 28 6.93 -0.33 6.34
C VAL A 28 6.04 0.03 7.52
N ARG A 29 4.73 -0.21 7.41
CA ARG A 29 3.75 -0.08 8.49
C ARG A 29 3.17 -1.44 8.83
N MET A 30 2.98 -1.71 10.11
CA MET A 30 2.22 -2.86 10.59
C MET A 30 0.80 -2.42 10.92
N ILE A 31 -0.19 -3.13 10.40
CA ILE A 31 -1.61 -2.94 10.65
C ILE A 31 -2.10 -4.17 11.41
N SER A 32 -2.81 -3.95 12.52
CA SER A 32 -3.33 -5.01 13.39
C SER A 32 -4.86 -5.11 13.42
N SER A 33 -5.56 -4.23 12.69
CA SER A 33 -7.03 -4.21 12.63
C SER A 33 -7.54 -4.71 11.27
N SER A 34 -8.79 -5.22 11.24
CA SER A 34 -9.35 -5.93 10.08
C SER A 34 -9.61 -5.03 8.85
N LYS A 35 -9.73 -3.71 9.05
CA LYS A 35 -9.88 -2.70 7.98
C LYS A 35 -9.25 -1.38 8.39
N GLU A 36 -8.22 -0.97 7.65
CA GLU A 36 -7.69 0.39 7.72
C GLU A 36 -7.68 1.04 6.33
N ASN A 37 -8.08 2.31 6.30
CA ASN A 37 -7.91 3.16 5.13
C ASN A 37 -6.56 3.84 5.23
N LEU A 38 -5.82 3.85 4.11
CA LEU A 38 -4.52 4.50 4.07
C LEU A 38 -4.52 5.61 3.04
N TYR A 39 -3.86 6.69 3.45
CA TYR A 39 -3.80 7.93 2.71
C TYR A 39 -2.35 8.18 2.34
N PHE A 40 -2.10 8.36 1.05
CA PHE A 40 -0.78 8.67 0.52
C PHE A 40 -0.87 9.93 -0.34
N SER A 41 0.11 10.81 -0.16
CA SER A 41 0.33 11.94 -1.06
C SER A 41 1.46 11.56 -2.01
N VAL A 42 1.13 11.37 -3.28
CA VAL A 42 2.07 11.01 -4.33
C VAL A 42 1.75 11.78 -5.60
N SER A 43 2.76 12.03 -6.41
CA SER A 43 2.60 12.62 -7.74
C SER A 43 1.90 11.66 -8.70
N ASP A 44 1.56 12.14 -9.89
CA ASP A 44 1.01 11.29 -10.94
C ASP A 44 1.99 10.18 -11.32
N GLY A 45 1.45 8.99 -11.51
CA GLY A 45 2.26 7.82 -11.79
C GLY A 45 1.59 6.50 -11.41
N VAL A 46 2.36 5.44 -11.56
CA VAL A 46 1.97 4.08 -11.17
C VAL A 46 2.76 3.69 -9.93
N TYR A 47 2.02 3.26 -8.92
CA TYR A 47 2.51 2.79 -7.64
C TYR A 47 1.93 1.42 -7.33
N TYR A 48 2.53 0.74 -6.36
CA TYR A 48 2.03 -0.51 -5.85
C TYR A 48 1.99 -0.49 -4.33
N LEU A 49 0.87 -0.93 -3.76
CA LEU A 49 0.77 -1.24 -2.35
C LEU A 49 1.15 -2.71 -2.17
N ARG A 50 2.30 -2.97 -1.56
CA ARG A 50 2.68 -4.30 -1.10
C ARG A 50 2.06 -4.54 0.26
N VAL A 51 1.44 -5.69 0.44
CA VAL A 51 0.79 -6.12 1.68
C VAL A 51 1.26 -7.54 1.95
N TRP A 52 1.81 -7.82 3.12
CA TRP A 52 2.30 -9.16 3.44
C TRP A 52 2.16 -9.51 4.92
N ASN A 53 1.88 -10.77 5.19
CA ASN A 53 1.87 -11.35 6.52
C ASN A 53 2.56 -12.72 6.47
N ASN A 54 2.46 -13.52 7.53
CA ASN A 54 3.05 -14.86 7.57
C ASN A 54 2.35 -15.87 6.65
N GLU A 55 1.19 -15.53 6.08
CA GLU A 55 0.38 -16.40 5.21
C GLU A 55 0.60 -16.11 3.72
N GLY A 56 1.13 -14.93 3.37
CA GLY A 56 1.46 -14.61 1.99
C GLY A 56 1.71 -13.13 1.69
N VAL A 57 1.83 -12.85 0.40
CA VAL A 57 2.08 -11.51 -0.16
C VAL A 57 0.97 -11.16 -1.16
N GLY A 58 0.32 -10.02 -0.95
CA GLY A 58 -0.58 -9.38 -1.89
C GLY A 58 0.02 -8.08 -2.45
N VAL A 59 -0.29 -7.77 -3.71
CA VAL A 59 0.13 -6.53 -4.36
C VAL A 59 -1.06 -5.89 -5.05
N LYS A 60 -1.31 -4.60 -4.76
CA LYS A 60 -2.36 -3.80 -5.41
C LYS A 60 -1.74 -2.67 -6.21
N LYS A 61 -2.05 -2.60 -7.50
CA LYS A 61 -1.66 -1.47 -8.35
C LYS A 61 -2.50 -0.24 -8.03
N ILE A 62 -1.85 0.91 -7.91
CA ILE A 62 -2.46 2.21 -7.69
C ILE A 62 -2.00 3.12 -8.84
N ALA A 63 -2.94 3.55 -9.68
CA ALA A 63 -2.68 4.55 -10.72
C ALA A 63 -3.20 5.90 -10.23
N VAL A 64 -2.34 6.91 -10.30
CA VAL A 64 -2.65 8.28 -9.88
C VAL A 64 -2.54 9.17 -11.11
N LEU A 65 -3.63 9.83 -11.44
CA LEU A 65 -3.75 10.81 -12.51
C LEU A 65 -4.48 12.01 -11.90
N ASN A 66 -3.95 13.24 -12.08
CA ASN A 66 -4.71 14.46 -11.77
C ASN A 66 -5.84 14.65 -12.79
#